data_AF-A0A0A0DPT4-F1
#
_entry.id   AF-A0A0A0DPT4-F1
#
_cell.length_a   1.000
_cell.length_b   1.000
_cell.length_c   1.000
_cell.angle_alpha   90.00
_cell.angle_beta   90.00
_cell.angle_gamma   90.00
#
_symmetry.space_group_name_H-M   'P 1'
#
loop_
_entity.id
_entity.type
_entity.pdbx_description
1 polymer ?
#
loop_
_entity_poly.entity_id
_entity_poly.type
_entity_poly.pdbx_seq_one_letter_code
_entity_poly.pdbx_strand_id
1 'polypeptide(L)'
;MSKRISPARMSDAQKSEHIRSVVLQAGVDLRQRHPWLRHQDAIGASIMIVSLLGMITSGWLYIEGQIPWWLCVPVTAIFASFIHELEHDLIHQMYFRSKPWANSLMLAVGWLARASTVSPFVRRKLHLHHHKVSGTESDLEERGITNGEAWGLRRLLMTADNILGVMLRPKTMRKAVVAYVKAQQPANKQEFARMLREQASAFFPLGTVYYFVFHAWIVLHVTAWAMPLLGMQEPGWIAGTLPRLDVFAVVYMLPSLLRTFSIQFISSNMHYYGDVEARNAMQQCQVLNPWWLMPLQLFCFNFGSTHAIHHFAVKEPFYVRQWNAGIAHQVMREMGVRFNDFGTFKRANRFHGADVAAVLPARQA
;
A
#
# COMPACT_ATOMS: atom_id res chain seq x y z
N MET A 1 34.58 20.86 -13.46
CA MET A 1 34.08 21.80 -12.43
C MET A 1 32.62 21.48 -12.14
N SER A 2 32.33 20.73 -11.07
CA SER A 2 30.95 20.51 -10.63
C SER A 2 30.41 21.84 -10.10
N LYS A 3 29.38 22.42 -10.74
CA LYS A 3 28.64 23.55 -10.16
C LYS A 3 28.14 23.07 -8.80
N ARG A 4 28.65 23.63 -7.70
CA ARG A 4 28.11 23.36 -6.36
C ARG A 4 26.63 23.73 -6.39
N ILE A 5 25.78 22.71 -6.40
CA ILE A 5 24.34 22.87 -6.26
C ILE A 5 24.10 23.44 -4.86
N SER A 6 23.26 24.47 -4.75
CA SER A 6 22.88 25.08 -3.47
C SER A 6 21.40 24.82 -3.22
N PRO A 7 21.02 23.71 -2.56
CA PRO A 7 19.63 23.31 -2.34
C PRO A 7 18.77 24.41 -1.69
N ALA A 8 19.37 25.23 -0.81
CA ALA A 8 18.70 26.34 -0.14
C ALA A 8 18.20 27.45 -1.09
N ARG A 9 18.73 27.52 -2.31
CA ARG A 9 18.33 28.50 -3.34
C ARG A 9 17.41 27.90 -4.40
N MET A 10 17.07 26.62 -4.28
CA MET A 10 16.20 25.91 -5.22
C MET A 10 14.77 25.90 -4.72
N SER A 11 13.81 26.11 -5.63
CA SER A 11 12.41 25.83 -5.36
C SER A 11 12.17 24.32 -5.21
N ASP A 12 11.05 23.93 -4.60
CA ASP A 12 10.68 22.52 -4.47
C ASP A 12 10.53 21.82 -5.82
N ALA A 13 10.08 22.53 -6.86
CA ALA A 13 10.04 22.01 -8.23
C ALA A 13 11.43 21.72 -8.78
N GLN A 14 12.39 22.64 -8.58
CA GLN A 14 13.79 22.44 -8.99
C GLN A 14 14.45 21.28 -8.24
N LYS A 15 14.19 21.17 -6.94
CA LYS A 15 14.66 20.05 -6.10
C LYS A 15 14.09 18.71 -6.59
N SER A 16 12.78 18.67 -6.83
CA SER A 16 12.09 17.47 -7.31
C SER A 16 12.63 17.01 -8.66
N GLU A 17 12.83 17.93 -9.61
CA GLU A 17 13.40 17.59 -10.92
C GLU A 17 14.87 17.15 -10.80
N HIS A 18 15.64 17.76 -9.90
CA HIS A 18 17.00 17.31 -9.64
C HIS A 18 17.04 15.88 -9.09
N ILE A 19 16.25 15.57 -8.05
CA ILE A 19 16.11 14.19 -7.53
C ILE A 19 15.72 13.24 -8.65
N ARG A 20 14.68 13.58 -9.41
CA ARG A 20 14.16 12.77 -10.52
C ARG A 20 15.25 12.48 -11.56
N SER A 21 15.99 13.49 -12.01
CA SER A 21 17.06 13.32 -13.00
C SER A 21 18.17 12.39 -12.51
N VAL A 22 18.63 12.55 -11.27
CA VAL A 22 19.68 11.71 -10.68
C VAL A 22 19.21 10.26 -10.53
N VAL A 23 17.98 10.05 -10.04
CA VAL A 23 17.41 8.71 -9.85
C VAL A 23 17.20 7.99 -11.20
N LEU A 24 16.67 8.70 -12.21
CA LEU A 24 16.50 8.12 -13.55
C LEU A 24 17.84 7.81 -14.21
N GLN A 25 18.85 8.67 -14.05
CA GLN A 25 20.19 8.39 -14.56
C GLN A 25 20.80 7.16 -13.89
N ALA A 26 20.67 7.02 -12.57
CA ALA A 26 21.12 5.81 -11.87
C ALA A 26 20.41 4.54 -12.38
N GLY A 27 19.13 4.64 -12.76
CA GLY A 27 18.40 3.56 -13.41
C GLY A 27 18.93 3.21 -14.81
N VAL A 28 19.36 4.22 -15.59
CA VAL A 28 20.03 4.00 -16.89
C VAL A 28 21.37 3.31 -16.70
N ASP A 29 22.21 3.84 -15.80
CA ASP A 29 23.55 3.31 -15.53
C ASP A 29 23.50 1.86 -15.01
N LEU A 30 22.50 1.54 -14.18
CA LEU A 30 22.29 0.17 -13.70
C LEU A 30 21.95 -0.79 -14.85
N ARG A 31 21.07 -0.40 -15.79
CA ARG A 31 20.72 -1.21 -16.97
C ARG A 31 21.83 -1.30 -18.01
N GLN A 32 22.79 -0.36 -18.00
CA GLN A 32 24.00 -0.47 -18.80
C GLN A 32 24.96 -1.50 -18.21
N ARG A 33 25.16 -1.49 -16.89
CA ARG A 33 26.00 -2.48 -16.17
C ARG A 33 25.38 -3.87 -16.12
N HIS A 34 24.05 -3.96 -16.08
CA HIS A 34 23.30 -5.22 -16.02
C HIS A 34 22.25 -5.27 -17.14
N PRO A 35 22.64 -5.63 -18.38
CA PRO A 35 21.75 -5.59 -19.54
C PRO A 35 20.48 -6.45 -19.43
N TRP A 36 20.51 -7.51 -18.62
CA TRP A 36 19.35 -8.37 -18.39
C TRP A 36 18.15 -7.62 -17.76
N LEU A 37 18.40 -6.52 -17.06
CA LEU A 37 17.35 -5.63 -16.52
C LEU A 37 16.49 -4.96 -17.61
N ARG A 38 16.90 -5.03 -18.88
CA ARG A 38 16.09 -4.56 -20.02
C ARG A 38 14.91 -5.50 -20.30
N HIS A 39 14.95 -6.75 -19.83
CA HIS A 39 13.85 -7.72 -19.97
C HIS A 39 12.80 -7.55 -18.86
N GLN A 40 12.34 -6.31 -18.65
CA GLN A 40 11.47 -5.93 -17.55
C GLN A 40 10.19 -6.79 -17.46
N ASP A 41 9.53 -7.05 -18.59
CA ASP A 41 8.32 -7.90 -18.64
C ASP A 41 8.59 -9.34 -18.18
N ALA A 42 9.72 -9.92 -18.60
CA ALA A 42 10.11 -11.27 -18.18
C ALA A 42 10.44 -11.32 -16.68
N ILE A 43 11.13 -10.30 -16.16
CA ILE A 43 11.42 -10.17 -14.72
C ILE A 43 10.11 -10.07 -13.93
N GLY A 44 9.18 -9.20 -14.34
CA GLY A 44 7.88 -9.05 -13.69
C GLY A 44 7.07 -10.34 -13.67
N ALA A 45 7.00 -11.06 -14.80
CA ALA A 45 6.33 -12.36 -14.86
C ALA A 45 7.02 -13.42 -13.99
N SER A 46 8.36 -13.44 -13.97
CA SER A 46 9.13 -14.38 -13.16
C SER A 46 8.91 -14.14 -11.66
N ILE A 47 8.89 -12.88 -11.22
CA ILE A 47 8.59 -12.51 -9.83
C ILE A 47 7.19 -12.98 -9.45
N MET A 48 6.18 -12.80 -10.32
CA MET A 48 4.83 -13.29 -10.07
C MET A 48 4.82 -14.82 -9.89
N ILE A 49 5.42 -15.57 -10.83
CA ILE A 49 5.42 -17.03 -10.82
C ILE A 49 6.12 -17.57 -9.56
N VAL A 50 7.33 -17.09 -9.27
CA VAL A 50 8.10 -17.51 -8.09
C VAL A 50 7.33 -17.19 -6.81
N SER A 51 6.68 -16.03 -6.74
CA SER A 51 5.89 -15.66 -5.57
C SER A 51 4.68 -16.58 -5.38
N LEU A 52 3.93 -16.86 -6.43
CA LEU A 52 2.79 -17.79 -6.37
C LEU A 52 3.23 -19.20 -5.98
N LEU A 53 4.31 -19.72 -6.58
CA LEU A 53 4.87 -21.01 -6.23
C LEU A 53 5.32 -21.05 -4.77
N GLY A 54 5.94 -19.98 -4.28
CA GLY A 54 6.33 -19.84 -2.88
C GLY A 54 5.13 -19.88 -1.92
N MET A 55 4.05 -19.17 -2.24
CA MET A 55 2.80 -19.19 -1.46
C MET A 55 2.14 -20.58 -1.47
N ILE A 56 2.01 -21.20 -2.64
CA ILE A 56 1.41 -22.54 -2.80
C ILE A 56 2.24 -23.59 -2.06
N THR A 57 3.56 -23.57 -2.23
CA THR A 57 4.47 -24.51 -1.56
C THR A 57 4.41 -24.35 -0.04
N SER A 58 4.39 -23.11 0.47
CA SER A 58 4.27 -22.86 1.91
C SER A 58 2.95 -23.40 2.47
N GLY A 59 1.84 -23.16 1.78
CA GLY A 59 0.54 -23.70 2.18
C GLY A 59 0.48 -25.23 2.12
N TRP A 60 1.05 -25.84 1.08
CA TRP A 60 1.12 -27.29 0.94
C TRP A 60 1.97 -27.93 2.06
N LEU A 61 3.17 -27.39 2.33
CA LEU A 61 4.02 -27.88 3.42
C LEU A 61 3.34 -27.78 4.79
N TYR A 62 2.51 -26.76 5.02
CA TYR A 62 1.71 -26.65 6.25
C TYR A 62 0.63 -27.73 6.33
N ILE A 63 -0.09 -27.98 5.22
CA ILE A 63 -1.14 -29.00 5.16
C ILE A 63 -0.56 -30.41 5.39
N GLU A 64 0.63 -30.69 4.85
CA GLU A 64 1.36 -31.94 5.07
C GLU A 64 2.02 -32.02 6.47
N GLY A 65 1.88 -31.00 7.31
CA GLY A 65 2.45 -30.97 8.67
C GLY A 65 3.97 -30.80 8.72
N GLN A 66 4.63 -30.44 7.60
CA GLN A 66 6.08 -30.27 7.52
C GLN A 66 6.55 -28.94 8.12
N ILE A 67 5.71 -27.90 8.07
CA ILE A 67 5.98 -26.62 8.71
C ILE A 67 4.81 -26.18 9.61
N PRO A 68 5.08 -25.52 10.74
CA PRO A 68 4.03 -24.99 11.59
C PRO A 68 3.43 -23.69 11.03
N TRP A 69 2.26 -23.31 11.52
CA TRP A 69 1.54 -22.10 11.08
C TRP A 69 2.38 -20.83 11.22
N TRP A 70 3.18 -20.71 12.29
CA TRP A 70 4.00 -19.54 12.57
C TRP A 70 5.15 -19.36 11.59
N LEU A 71 5.48 -20.40 10.80
CA LEU A 71 6.41 -20.31 9.67
C LEU A 71 5.67 -20.10 8.35
N CYS A 72 4.56 -20.82 8.12
CA CYS A 72 3.75 -20.69 6.90
C CYS A 72 3.25 -19.25 6.70
N VAL A 73 2.69 -18.63 7.75
CA VAL A 73 2.11 -17.29 7.67
C VAL A 73 3.12 -16.22 7.21
N PRO A 74 4.27 -16.02 7.88
CA PRO A 74 5.23 -15.01 7.46
C PRO A 74 5.88 -15.31 6.10
N VAL A 75 6.19 -16.59 5.79
CA VAL A 75 6.79 -16.94 4.49
C VAL A 75 5.83 -16.62 3.34
N THR A 76 4.56 -17.00 3.47
CA THR A 76 3.52 -16.65 2.48
C THR A 76 3.34 -15.13 2.38
N ALA A 77 3.39 -14.40 3.51
CA ALA A 77 3.29 -12.94 3.53
C ALA A 77 4.46 -12.25 2.81
N ILE A 78 5.69 -12.80 2.90
CA ILE A 78 6.86 -12.30 2.16
C ILE A 78 6.61 -12.40 0.65
N PHE A 79 6.17 -13.56 0.14
CA PHE A 79 5.85 -13.71 -1.28
C PHE A 79 4.70 -12.80 -1.71
N ALA A 80 3.67 -12.65 -0.86
CA ALA A 80 2.59 -11.69 -1.09
C ALA A 80 3.11 -10.23 -1.19
N SER A 81 4.17 -9.88 -0.44
CA SER A 81 4.78 -8.55 -0.50
C SER A 81 5.41 -8.25 -1.88
N PHE A 82 6.05 -9.23 -2.52
CA PHE A 82 6.59 -9.06 -3.87
C PHE A 82 5.48 -8.86 -4.90
N ILE A 83 4.37 -9.61 -4.77
CA ILE A 83 3.19 -9.45 -5.64
C ILE A 83 2.56 -8.06 -5.44
N HIS A 84 2.66 -7.46 -4.26
CA HIS A 84 2.21 -6.09 -4.06
C HIS A 84 3.05 -5.06 -4.80
N GLU A 85 4.36 -5.08 -4.62
CA GLU A 85 5.24 -4.14 -5.33
C GLU A 85 5.08 -4.28 -6.85
N LEU A 86 4.92 -5.53 -7.31
CA LEU A 86 4.63 -5.82 -8.70
C LEU A 86 3.28 -5.24 -9.16
N GLU A 87 2.21 -5.39 -8.36
CA GLU A 87 0.92 -4.75 -8.64
C GLU A 87 1.04 -3.23 -8.73
N HIS A 88 1.79 -2.62 -7.81
CA HIS A 88 2.02 -1.18 -7.77
C HIS A 88 2.73 -0.66 -9.03
N ASP A 89 3.70 -1.41 -9.56
CA ASP A 89 4.30 -1.11 -10.86
C ASP A 89 3.33 -1.41 -12.04
N LEU A 90 2.51 -2.47 -11.96
CA LEU A 90 1.53 -2.85 -12.99
C LEU A 90 0.41 -1.80 -13.16
N ILE A 91 -0.03 -1.16 -12.08
CA ILE A 91 -1.03 -0.08 -12.14
C ILE A 91 -0.47 1.18 -12.80
N HIS A 92 0.86 1.37 -12.81
CA HIS A 92 1.56 2.36 -13.62
C HIS A 92 1.86 1.91 -15.06
N GLN A 93 1.35 0.75 -15.47
CA GLN A 93 1.59 0.18 -16.81
C GLN A 93 3.09 0.05 -17.11
N MET A 94 3.88 -0.37 -16.11
CA MET A 94 5.32 -0.53 -16.28
C MET A 94 5.67 -1.83 -16.98
N TYR A 95 4.86 -2.88 -16.81
CA TYR A 95 5.02 -4.17 -17.49
C TYR A 95 3.96 -4.36 -18.57
N PHE A 96 4.34 -5.06 -19.65
CA PHE A 96 3.51 -5.47 -20.77
C PHE A 96 2.81 -4.29 -21.45
N ARG A 97 3.52 -3.18 -21.65
CA ARG A 97 2.98 -1.94 -22.24
C ARG A 97 2.31 -2.14 -23.60
N SER A 98 2.88 -3.00 -24.44
CA SER A 98 2.33 -3.34 -25.77
C SER A 98 1.28 -4.46 -25.73
N LYS A 99 1.06 -5.10 -24.56
CA LYS A 99 0.13 -6.22 -24.38
C LYS A 99 -0.78 -5.96 -23.16
N PRO A 100 -1.78 -5.06 -23.27
CA PRO A 100 -2.63 -4.68 -22.14
C PRO A 100 -3.35 -5.85 -21.47
N TRP A 101 -3.69 -6.90 -22.23
CA TRP A 101 -4.31 -8.12 -21.71
C TRP A 101 -3.40 -8.83 -20.69
N ALA A 102 -2.09 -8.87 -20.93
CA ALA A 102 -1.13 -9.54 -20.06
C ALA A 102 -0.95 -8.76 -18.75
N ASN A 103 -0.90 -7.42 -18.85
CA ASN A 103 -0.90 -6.55 -17.67
C ASN A 103 -2.18 -6.76 -16.82
N SER A 104 -3.36 -6.76 -17.44
CA SER A 104 -4.63 -7.01 -16.75
C SER A 104 -4.72 -8.39 -16.13
N LEU A 105 -4.20 -9.42 -16.82
CA LEU A 105 -4.12 -10.78 -16.28
C LEU A 105 -3.26 -10.81 -15.02
N MET A 106 -2.07 -10.20 -15.04
CA MET A 106 -1.21 -10.14 -13.86
C MET A 106 -1.85 -9.37 -12.70
N LEU A 107 -2.59 -8.29 -12.97
CA LEU A 107 -3.37 -7.62 -11.93
C LEU A 107 -4.44 -8.54 -11.34
N ALA A 108 -5.19 -9.26 -12.17
CA ALA A 108 -6.23 -10.18 -11.69
C ALA A 108 -5.62 -11.32 -10.85
N VAL A 109 -4.51 -11.91 -11.30
CA VAL A 109 -3.78 -12.95 -10.56
C VAL A 109 -3.23 -12.41 -9.24
N GLY A 110 -2.64 -11.22 -9.24
CA GLY A 110 -2.14 -10.58 -8.02
C GLY A 110 -3.25 -10.26 -7.01
N TRP A 111 -4.44 -9.89 -7.49
CA TRP A 111 -5.62 -9.68 -6.65
C TRP A 111 -6.15 -11.00 -6.07
N LEU A 112 -6.18 -12.06 -6.86
CA LEU A 112 -6.53 -13.40 -6.38
C LEU A 112 -5.54 -13.92 -5.33
N ALA A 113 -4.25 -13.65 -5.48
CA ALA A 113 -3.25 -14.00 -4.48
C ALA A 113 -3.40 -13.21 -3.17
N ARG A 114 -4.05 -12.04 -3.22
CA ARG A 114 -4.18 -11.11 -2.08
C ARG A 114 -5.58 -10.48 -2.03
N ALA A 115 -6.60 -11.28 -1.74
CA ALA A 115 -7.98 -10.80 -1.77
C ALA A 115 -8.30 -9.71 -0.74
N SER A 116 -7.49 -9.52 0.31
CA SER A 116 -7.71 -8.51 1.36
C SER A 116 -7.62 -7.04 0.88
N THR A 117 -7.21 -6.80 -0.37
CA THR A 117 -7.06 -5.45 -0.95
C THR A 117 -8.23 -5.06 -1.84
N VAL A 118 -8.37 -3.75 -2.10
CA VAL A 118 -9.26 -3.25 -3.15
C VAL A 118 -8.88 -3.84 -4.51
N SER A 119 -9.85 -3.89 -5.42
CA SER A 119 -9.63 -4.28 -6.81
C SER A 119 -8.53 -3.42 -7.44
N PRO A 120 -7.50 -4.02 -8.06
CA PRO A 120 -6.42 -3.26 -8.67
C PRO A 120 -6.90 -2.41 -9.86
N PHE A 121 -8.02 -2.78 -10.48
CA PHE A 121 -8.62 -2.01 -11.58
C PHE A 121 -9.23 -0.70 -11.10
N VAL A 122 -9.83 -0.70 -9.90
CA VAL A 122 -10.28 0.53 -9.22
C VAL A 122 -9.08 1.27 -8.67
N ARG A 123 -8.18 0.55 -7.98
CA ARG A 123 -6.97 1.11 -7.36
C ARG A 123 -6.08 1.84 -8.36
N ARG A 124 -5.96 1.37 -9.61
CA ARG A 124 -5.19 2.05 -10.66
C ARG A 124 -5.57 3.53 -10.80
N LYS A 125 -6.87 3.84 -10.82
CA LYS A 125 -7.35 5.22 -10.96
C LYS A 125 -7.02 6.04 -9.70
N LEU A 126 -7.24 5.44 -8.54
CA LEU A 126 -6.89 6.04 -7.24
C LEU A 126 -5.41 6.37 -7.16
N HIS A 127 -4.56 5.43 -7.56
CA HIS A 127 -3.12 5.56 -7.47
C HIS A 127 -2.55 6.63 -8.41
N LEU A 128 -3.01 6.65 -9.66
CA LEU A 128 -2.61 7.71 -10.59
C LEU A 128 -3.05 9.11 -10.15
N HIS A 129 -4.17 9.21 -9.43
CA HIS A 129 -4.62 10.45 -8.80
C HIS A 129 -3.74 10.80 -7.60
N HIS A 130 -3.50 9.84 -6.71
CA HIS A 130 -2.64 9.96 -5.54
C HIS A 130 -1.25 10.52 -5.90
N HIS A 131 -0.59 10.05 -6.96
CA HIS A 131 0.69 10.62 -7.41
C HIS A 131 0.67 12.13 -7.65
N LYS A 132 -0.46 12.65 -8.14
CA LYS A 132 -0.61 14.08 -8.45
C LYS A 132 -0.91 14.89 -7.20
N VAL A 133 -1.68 14.36 -6.27
CA VAL A 133 -2.26 15.13 -5.16
C VAL A 133 -2.14 14.42 -3.81
N SER A 134 -1.10 13.61 -3.65
CA SER A 134 -0.85 12.81 -2.44
C SER A 134 -0.89 13.71 -1.20
N GLY A 135 -1.58 13.22 -0.17
CA GLY A 135 -1.81 13.93 1.07
C GLY A 135 -2.88 15.03 1.01
N THR A 136 -3.50 15.34 -0.13
CA THR A 136 -4.64 16.29 -0.16
C THR A 136 -5.96 15.62 0.24
N GLU A 137 -7.03 16.41 0.40
CA GLU A 137 -8.36 15.88 0.75
C GLU A 137 -8.94 14.90 -0.28
N SER A 138 -8.53 15.01 -1.55
CA SER A 138 -8.99 14.15 -2.64
C SER A 138 -8.15 12.88 -2.82
N ASP A 139 -7.08 12.72 -2.04
CA ASP A 139 -6.26 11.51 -2.03
C ASP A 139 -6.96 10.37 -1.28
N LEU A 140 -7.83 9.66 -2.01
CA LEU A 140 -8.62 8.56 -1.44
C LEU A 140 -7.78 7.31 -1.18
N GLU A 141 -6.67 7.09 -1.89
CA GLU A 141 -5.86 5.88 -1.71
C GLU A 141 -5.26 5.83 -0.30
N GLU A 142 -4.55 6.90 0.09
CA GLU A 142 -3.94 6.99 1.41
C GLU A 142 -4.97 7.21 2.51
N ARG A 143 -6.02 8.00 2.23
CA ARG A 143 -7.10 8.21 3.21
C ARG A 143 -7.84 6.90 3.51
N GLY A 144 -7.97 6.02 2.52
CA GLY A 144 -8.50 4.66 2.65
C GLY A 144 -7.74 3.82 3.68
N ILE A 145 -6.42 3.97 3.74
CA ILE A 145 -5.54 3.23 4.65
C ILE A 145 -5.13 4.01 5.90
N THR A 146 -5.98 4.91 6.38
CA THR A 146 -5.86 5.64 7.66
C THR A 146 -4.90 6.83 7.71
N ASN A 147 -4.31 7.26 6.59
CA ASN A 147 -3.51 8.49 6.57
C ASN A 147 -4.34 9.68 7.07
N GLY A 148 -3.76 10.53 7.93
CA GLY A 148 -4.45 11.67 8.54
C GLY A 148 -5.29 11.38 9.79
N GLU A 149 -5.34 10.13 10.28
CA GLU A 149 -5.97 9.80 11.57
C GLU A 149 -4.96 9.89 12.73
N ALA A 150 -5.40 10.30 13.91
CA ALA A 150 -4.57 10.24 15.12
C ALA A 150 -4.35 8.78 15.57
N TRP A 151 -3.16 8.46 16.08
CA TRP A 151 -2.87 7.14 16.63
C TRP A 151 -3.64 6.88 17.94
N GLY A 152 -4.16 5.66 18.05
CA GLY A 152 -4.95 5.16 19.17
C GLY A 152 -5.56 3.80 18.79
N LEU A 153 -6.30 3.18 19.71
CA LEU A 153 -6.89 1.84 19.48
C LEU A 153 -7.76 1.80 18.21
N ARG A 154 -8.55 2.85 17.96
CA ARG A 154 -9.37 2.95 16.75
C ARG A 154 -8.53 2.93 15.47
N ARG A 155 -7.43 3.69 15.38
CA ARG A 155 -6.54 3.67 14.19
C ARG A 155 -5.87 2.32 14.03
N LEU A 156 -5.40 1.71 15.13
CA LEU A 156 -4.79 0.37 15.10
C LEU A 156 -5.73 -0.68 14.49
N LEU A 157 -7.00 -0.72 14.93
CA LEU A 157 -7.99 -1.64 14.38
C LEU A 157 -8.26 -1.37 12.89
N MET A 158 -8.37 -0.09 12.50
CA MET A 158 -8.55 0.30 11.09
C MET A 158 -7.34 -0.04 10.21
N THR A 159 -6.11 0.03 10.73
CA THR A 159 -4.89 -0.32 10.00
C THR A 159 -4.79 -1.83 9.77
N ALA A 160 -5.33 -2.64 10.68
CA ALA A 160 -5.36 -4.10 10.53
C ALA A 160 -6.44 -4.57 9.55
N ASP A 161 -7.58 -3.88 9.50
CA ASP A 161 -8.74 -4.34 8.75
C ASP A 161 -9.36 -3.20 7.92
N ASN A 162 -9.34 -3.35 6.59
CA ASN A 162 -9.86 -2.31 5.68
C ASN A 162 -11.36 -2.06 5.84
N ILE A 163 -12.15 -3.08 6.20
CA ILE A 163 -13.59 -2.92 6.41
C ILE A 163 -13.83 -2.14 7.69
N LEU A 164 -13.09 -2.41 8.77
CA LEU A 164 -13.10 -1.56 9.96
C LEU A 164 -12.61 -0.13 9.64
N GLY A 165 -11.64 0.01 8.74
CA GLY A 165 -11.18 1.28 8.18
C GLY A 165 -12.30 2.11 7.53
N VAL A 166 -13.36 1.47 7.04
CA VAL A 166 -14.56 2.15 6.52
C VAL A 166 -15.63 2.29 7.61
N MET A 167 -15.95 1.21 8.31
CA MET A 167 -17.06 1.14 9.27
C MET A 167 -16.85 1.97 10.53
N LEU A 168 -15.60 2.11 10.99
CA LEU A 168 -15.29 2.91 12.17
C LEU A 168 -15.26 4.40 11.87
N ARG A 169 -15.25 4.85 10.61
CA ARG A 169 -15.22 6.28 10.22
C ARG A 169 -16.08 6.59 8.96
N PRO A 170 -17.38 6.24 8.95
CA PRO A 170 -18.19 6.27 7.74
C PRO A 170 -18.40 7.67 7.18
N LYS A 171 -18.56 8.68 8.05
CA LYS A 171 -18.69 10.09 7.63
C LYS A 171 -17.41 10.60 6.95
N THR A 172 -16.25 10.26 7.51
CA THR A 172 -14.94 10.61 6.95
C THR A 172 -14.73 9.97 5.59
N MET A 173 -14.99 8.66 5.47
CA MET A 173 -14.83 7.95 4.19
C MET A 173 -15.81 8.45 3.13
N ARG A 174 -17.07 8.75 3.49
CA ARG A 174 -18.02 9.35 2.56
C ARG A 174 -17.53 10.69 2.04
N LYS A 175 -16.98 11.55 2.91
CA LYS A 175 -16.38 12.83 2.49
C LYS A 175 -15.20 12.63 1.56
N ALA A 176 -14.27 11.72 1.89
CA ALA A 176 -13.11 11.41 1.07
C ALA A 176 -13.49 10.87 -0.32
N VAL A 177 -14.47 9.96 -0.39
CA VAL A 177 -15.00 9.44 -1.66
C VAL A 177 -15.62 10.56 -2.49
N VAL A 178 -16.44 11.42 -1.90
CA VAL A 178 -17.05 12.57 -2.60
C VAL A 178 -15.97 13.55 -3.09
N ALA A 179 -14.97 13.85 -2.27
CA ALA A 179 -13.86 14.72 -2.65
C ALA A 179 -13.08 14.16 -3.84
N TYR A 180 -12.75 12.86 -3.81
CA TYR A 180 -12.13 12.17 -4.94
C TYR A 180 -13.00 12.26 -6.20
N VAL A 181 -14.28 11.88 -6.13
CA VAL A 181 -15.17 11.88 -7.30
C VAL A 181 -15.32 13.29 -7.87
N LYS A 182 -15.47 14.32 -7.03
CA LYS A 182 -15.49 15.71 -7.50
C LYS A 182 -14.18 16.12 -8.19
N ALA A 183 -13.03 15.70 -7.65
CA ALA A 183 -11.73 15.97 -8.24
C ALA A 183 -11.53 15.31 -9.62
N GLN A 184 -12.29 14.26 -9.94
CA GLN A 184 -12.31 13.67 -11.29
C GLN A 184 -13.16 14.46 -12.30
N GLN A 185 -13.83 15.53 -11.88
CA GLN A 185 -14.63 16.42 -12.75
C GLN A 185 -15.67 15.69 -13.61
N PRO A 186 -16.61 14.93 -13.01
CA PRO A 186 -17.61 14.18 -13.76
C PRO A 186 -18.51 15.12 -14.55
N ALA A 187 -18.81 14.76 -15.79
CA ALA A 187 -19.55 15.60 -16.73
C ALA A 187 -21.02 15.79 -16.33
N ASN A 188 -21.60 14.83 -15.60
CA ASN A 188 -23.00 14.85 -15.20
C ASN A 188 -23.28 14.03 -13.93
N LYS A 189 -24.52 14.10 -13.43
CA LYS A 189 -24.95 13.38 -12.23
C LYS A 189 -24.89 11.85 -12.37
N GLN A 190 -25.08 11.31 -13.58
CA GLN A 190 -25.03 9.86 -13.82
C GLN A 190 -23.60 9.34 -13.70
N GLU A 191 -22.62 10.06 -14.27
CA GLU A 191 -21.21 9.75 -14.13
C GLU A 191 -20.77 9.87 -12.66
N PHE A 192 -21.17 10.92 -11.96
CA PHE A 192 -20.93 11.08 -10.53
C PHE A 192 -21.44 9.85 -9.74
N ALA A 193 -22.67 9.42 -9.97
CA ALA A 193 -23.25 8.24 -9.31
C ALA A 193 -22.56 6.92 -9.71
N ARG A 194 -22.10 6.78 -10.96
CA ARG A 194 -21.32 5.62 -11.41
C ARG A 194 -19.99 5.53 -10.64
N MET A 195 -19.27 6.64 -10.50
CA MET A 195 -18.00 6.68 -9.78
C MET A 195 -18.19 6.42 -8.29
N LEU A 196 -19.25 6.95 -7.68
CA LEU A 196 -19.60 6.59 -6.29
C LEU A 196 -19.83 5.08 -6.13
N ARG A 197 -20.57 4.46 -7.05
CA ARG A 197 -20.80 3.00 -7.02
C ARG A 197 -19.50 2.22 -7.19
N GLU A 198 -18.63 2.63 -8.11
CA GLU A 198 -17.30 2.01 -8.31
C GLU A 198 -16.47 2.04 -7.01
N GLN A 199 -16.46 3.16 -6.28
CA GLN A 199 -15.76 3.26 -5.00
C GLN A 199 -16.44 2.44 -3.89
N ALA A 200 -17.78 2.43 -3.85
CA ALA A 200 -18.52 1.61 -2.89
C ALA A 200 -18.31 0.10 -3.12
N SER A 201 -18.06 -0.31 -4.37
CA SER A 201 -17.78 -1.69 -4.75
C SER A 201 -16.29 -2.01 -4.84
N ALA A 202 -15.40 -1.19 -4.29
CA ALA A 202 -13.95 -1.32 -4.51
C ALA A 202 -13.38 -2.68 -4.04
N PHE A 203 -14.00 -3.33 -3.05
CA PHE A 203 -13.60 -4.66 -2.57
C PHE A 203 -14.28 -5.83 -3.30
N PHE A 204 -15.31 -5.58 -4.10
CA PHE A 204 -16.10 -6.64 -4.72
C PHE A 204 -15.38 -7.25 -5.94
N PRO A 205 -15.45 -8.58 -6.15
CA PRO A 205 -16.04 -9.59 -5.25
C PRO A 205 -15.05 -10.14 -4.22
N LEU A 206 -13.76 -10.21 -4.55
CA LEU A 206 -12.79 -10.99 -3.80
C LEU A 206 -12.57 -10.48 -2.37
N GLY A 207 -12.42 -9.17 -2.19
CA GLY A 207 -12.28 -8.56 -0.87
C GLY A 207 -13.53 -8.73 -0.03
N THR A 208 -14.72 -8.59 -0.63
CA THR A 208 -15.98 -8.84 0.08
C THR A 208 -16.05 -10.27 0.63
N VAL A 209 -15.75 -11.27 -0.21
CA VAL A 209 -15.74 -12.68 0.21
C VAL A 209 -14.66 -12.92 1.27
N TYR A 210 -13.46 -12.39 1.06
CA TYR A 210 -12.35 -12.49 2.02
C TYR A 210 -12.75 -12.00 3.41
N TYR A 211 -13.24 -10.76 3.53
CA TYR A 211 -13.55 -10.18 4.83
C TYR A 211 -14.76 -10.86 5.46
N PHE A 212 -15.77 -11.26 4.68
CA PHE A 212 -16.89 -12.05 5.19
C PHE A 212 -16.41 -13.35 5.85
N VAL A 213 -15.57 -14.12 5.14
CA VAL A 213 -15.04 -15.39 5.67
C VAL A 213 -14.10 -15.15 6.86
N PHE A 214 -13.26 -14.11 6.80
CA PHE A 214 -12.33 -13.77 7.87
C PHE A 214 -13.05 -13.35 9.16
N HIS A 215 -14.06 -12.48 9.07
CA HIS A 215 -14.88 -12.09 10.23
C HIS A 215 -15.71 -13.26 10.75
N ALA A 216 -16.27 -14.10 9.87
CA ALA A 216 -16.97 -15.32 10.29
C ALA A 216 -16.04 -16.28 11.06
N TRP A 217 -14.81 -16.47 10.58
CA TRP A 217 -13.79 -17.27 11.27
C TRP A 217 -13.48 -16.75 12.67
N ILE A 218 -13.32 -15.43 12.85
CA ILE A 218 -13.13 -14.80 14.17
C ILE A 218 -14.35 -15.06 15.07
N VAL A 219 -15.56 -14.80 14.57
CA VAL A 219 -16.80 -14.98 15.34
C VAL A 219 -16.97 -16.43 15.78
N LEU A 220 -16.65 -17.39 14.90
CA LEU A 220 -16.72 -18.81 15.22
C LEU A 220 -15.73 -19.20 16.33
N HIS A 221 -14.48 -18.73 16.27
CA HIS A 221 -13.51 -18.94 17.35
C HIS A 221 -13.97 -18.35 18.68
N VAL A 222 -14.48 -17.11 18.67
CA VAL A 222 -15.01 -16.47 19.88
C VAL A 222 -16.22 -17.24 20.42
N THR A 223 -17.09 -17.74 19.54
CA THR A 223 -18.27 -18.54 19.93
C THR A 223 -17.85 -19.88 20.54
N ALA A 224 -16.96 -20.61 19.88
CA ALA A 224 -16.41 -21.88 20.37
C ALA A 224 -15.74 -21.72 21.73
N TRP A 225 -15.01 -20.63 21.94
CA TRP A 225 -14.39 -20.29 23.22
C TRP A 225 -15.40 -19.88 24.30
N ALA A 226 -16.43 -19.10 23.96
CA ALA A 226 -17.39 -18.56 24.93
C ALA A 226 -18.48 -19.55 25.35
N MET A 227 -18.93 -20.46 24.47
CA MET A 227 -20.04 -21.38 24.75
C MET A 227 -19.81 -22.24 26.02
N PRO A 228 -18.65 -22.89 26.21
CA PRO A 228 -18.38 -23.65 27.43
C PRO A 228 -18.41 -22.79 28.70
N LEU A 229 -17.94 -21.54 28.62
CA LEU A 229 -17.95 -20.59 29.74
C LEU A 229 -19.37 -20.18 30.16
N LEU A 230 -20.33 -20.29 29.25
CA LEU A 230 -21.75 -20.02 29.46
C LEU A 230 -22.55 -21.29 29.81
N GLY A 231 -21.89 -22.44 29.96
CA GLY A 231 -22.55 -23.74 30.19
C GLY A 231 -23.36 -24.23 28.98
N MET A 232 -23.08 -23.69 27.78
CA MET A 232 -23.77 -24.04 26.54
C MET A 232 -22.93 -25.03 25.72
N GLN A 233 -23.60 -25.94 25.01
CA GLN A 233 -22.94 -26.86 24.10
C GLN A 233 -22.67 -26.19 22.75
N GLU A 234 -21.50 -26.45 22.16
CA GLU A 234 -21.17 -25.98 20.82
C GLU A 234 -22.07 -26.68 19.77
N PRO A 235 -22.64 -25.93 18.80
CA PRO A 235 -23.31 -26.53 17.66
C PRO A 235 -22.40 -27.49 16.89
N GLY A 236 -22.83 -28.75 16.67
CA GLY A 236 -21.98 -29.80 16.10
C GLY A 236 -21.42 -29.53 14.69
N TRP A 237 -21.98 -28.59 13.94
CA TRP A 237 -21.44 -28.19 12.63
C TRP A 237 -20.17 -27.33 12.73
N ILE A 238 -19.95 -26.65 13.87
CA ILE A 238 -18.74 -25.83 14.09
C ILE A 238 -17.51 -26.73 14.11
N ALA A 239 -17.56 -27.87 14.82
CA ALA A 239 -16.48 -28.86 14.86
C ALA A 239 -16.01 -29.34 13.46
N GLY A 240 -16.91 -29.41 12.46
CA GLY A 240 -16.54 -29.78 11.09
C GLY A 240 -16.08 -28.61 10.22
N THR A 241 -16.48 -27.38 10.55
CA THR A 241 -16.26 -26.17 9.74
C THR A 241 -15.01 -25.42 10.19
N LEU A 242 -14.83 -25.27 11.50
CA LEU A 242 -13.77 -24.46 12.10
C LEU A 242 -12.36 -24.94 11.70
N PRO A 243 -12.02 -26.25 11.73
CA PRO A 243 -10.70 -26.71 11.30
C PRO A 243 -10.39 -26.41 9.82
N ARG A 244 -11.41 -26.42 8.94
CA ARG A 244 -11.24 -26.07 7.52
C ARG A 244 -10.94 -24.58 7.36
N LEU A 245 -11.64 -23.74 8.12
CA LEU A 245 -11.37 -22.32 8.17
C LEU A 245 -10.00 -22.02 8.81
N ASP A 246 -9.54 -22.82 9.76
CA ASP A 246 -8.19 -22.69 10.35
C ASP A 246 -7.09 -22.94 9.31
N VAL A 247 -7.24 -24.00 8.50
CA VAL A 247 -6.33 -24.23 7.38
C VAL A 247 -6.36 -23.05 6.41
N PHE A 248 -7.55 -22.60 6.00
CA PHE A 248 -7.68 -21.44 5.11
C PHE A 248 -7.11 -20.15 5.72
N ALA A 249 -7.24 -19.97 7.04
CA ALA A 249 -6.69 -18.85 7.77
C ALA A 249 -5.16 -18.85 7.68
N VAL A 250 -4.51 -19.99 7.96
CA VAL A 250 -3.05 -20.10 7.95
C VAL A 250 -2.47 -19.96 6.55
N VAL A 251 -3.09 -20.60 5.55
CA VAL A 251 -2.52 -20.62 4.19
C VAL A 251 -2.84 -19.36 3.39
N TYR A 252 -3.86 -18.59 3.76
CA TYR A 252 -4.35 -17.48 2.94
C TYR A 252 -4.72 -16.20 3.73
N MET A 253 -5.58 -16.31 4.76
CA MET A 253 -6.11 -15.10 5.41
C MET A 253 -5.10 -14.38 6.30
N LEU A 254 -4.44 -15.08 7.22
CA LEU A 254 -3.43 -14.51 8.11
C LEU A 254 -2.21 -13.94 7.36
N PRO A 255 -1.65 -14.60 6.33
CA PRO A 255 -0.62 -13.98 5.49
C PRO A 255 -1.10 -12.68 4.84
N SER A 256 -2.32 -12.69 4.31
CA SER A 256 -2.94 -11.51 3.69
C SER A 256 -3.13 -10.37 4.69
N LEU A 257 -3.60 -10.69 5.91
CA LEU A 257 -3.76 -9.76 7.01
C LEU A 257 -2.41 -9.15 7.43
N LEU A 258 -1.40 -9.99 7.69
CA LEU A 258 -0.07 -9.55 8.12
C LEU A 258 0.57 -8.60 7.11
N ARG A 259 0.51 -8.97 5.83
CA ARG A 259 1.00 -8.14 4.74
C ARG A 259 0.22 -6.83 4.61
N THR A 260 -1.10 -6.89 4.69
CA THR A 260 -1.98 -5.71 4.61
C THR A 260 -1.77 -4.76 5.78
N PHE A 261 -1.69 -5.25 7.01
CA PHE A 261 -1.35 -4.45 8.18
C PHE A 261 0.01 -3.76 8.00
N SER A 262 1.02 -4.50 7.56
CA SER A 262 2.38 -3.99 7.41
C SER A 262 2.48 -2.86 6.38
N ILE A 263 1.90 -3.04 5.19
CA ILE A 263 1.89 -1.96 4.19
C ILE A 263 1.07 -0.76 4.66
N GLN A 264 -0.08 -0.98 5.30
CA GLN A 264 -0.94 0.12 5.72
C GLN A 264 -0.27 0.92 6.81
N PHE A 265 0.37 0.25 7.76
CA PHE A 265 1.15 0.91 8.80
C PHE A 265 2.27 1.76 8.17
N ILE A 266 3.06 1.19 7.25
CA ILE A 266 4.19 1.89 6.66
C ILE A 266 3.73 3.05 5.76
N SER A 267 2.86 2.79 4.79
CA SER A 267 2.39 3.79 3.82
C SER A 267 1.65 4.94 4.51
N SER A 268 0.71 4.61 5.40
CA SER A 268 -0.08 5.64 6.08
C SER A 268 0.69 6.43 7.13
N ASN A 269 1.94 6.08 7.45
CA ASN A 269 2.82 6.90 8.32
C ASN A 269 3.89 7.66 7.53
N MET A 270 4.19 7.23 6.30
CA MET A 270 5.18 7.90 5.45
C MET A 270 4.59 9.00 4.59
N HIS A 271 3.30 8.93 4.24
CA HIS A 271 2.61 10.01 3.54
C HIS A 271 2.18 11.11 4.49
N TYR A 272 2.36 12.36 4.06
CA TYR A 272 1.80 13.50 4.78
C TYR A 272 0.33 13.69 4.42
N TYR A 273 -0.40 14.50 5.21
CA TYR A 273 -1.82 14.74 4.99
C TYR A 273 -2.30 16.14 5.39
N GLY A 274 -2.99 16.79 4.46
CA GLY A 274 -3.87 17.93 4.62
C GLY A 274 -3.19 19.29 4.50
N ASP A 275 -2.01 19.50 5.10
CA ASP A 275 -1.24 20.74 5.02
C ASP A 275 -0.06 20.61 4.04
N VAL A 276 -0.34 20.01 2.89
CA VAL A 276 0.61 19.80 1.80
C VAL A 276 0.15 20.50 0.53
N GLU A 277 1.09 20.97 -0.27
CA GLU A 277 0.81 21.53 -1.58
C GLU A 277 0.54 20.43 -2.61
N ALA A 278 -0.58 20.55 -3.32
CA ALA A 278 -0.89 19.67 -4.43
C ALA A 278 0.22 19.72 -5.50
N ARG A 279 0.60 18.54 -6.04
CA ARG A 279 1.68 18.38 -7.03
C ARG A 279 3.08 18.76 -6.55
N ASN A 280 3.30 18.87 -5.24
CA ASN A 280 4.62 19.10 -4.66
C ASN A 280 5.19 17.81 -4.05
N ALA A 281 5.98 17.05 -4.83
CA ALA A 281 6.56 15.79 -4.38
C ALA A 281 7.43 15.90 -3.12
N MET A 282 8.05 17.06 -2.86
CA MET A 282 8.84 17.31 -1.64
C MET A 282 8.01 17.24 -0.34
N GLN A 283 6.69 17.44 -0.45
CA GLN A 283 5.76 17.46 0.68
C GLN A 283 4.86 16.23 0.76
N GLN A 284 4.88 15.35 -0.25
CA GLN A 284 3.96 14.20 -0.31
C GLN A 284 4.33 13.09 0.69
N CYS A 285 5.61 12.76 0.78
CA CYS A 285 6.07 11.64 1.61
C CYS A 285 7.45 11.91 2.25
N GLN A 286 7.74 11.13 3.29
CA GLN A 286 9.07 10.96 3.87
C GLN A 286 9.64 9.59 3.53
N VAL A 287 10.95 9.44 3.63
CA VAL A 287 11.59 8.12 3.69
C VAL A 287 11.49 7.59 5.11
N LEU A 288 10.93 6.39 5.27
CA LEU A 288 10.74 5.71 6.55
C LEU A 288 11.57 4.43 6.56
N ASN A 289 12.79 4.48 7.09
CA ASN A 289 13.76 3.38 7.04
C ASN A 289 14.55 3.08 8.34
N PRO A 290 13.99 3.27 9.56
CA PRO A 290 14.68 2.83 10.76
C PRO A 290 14.72 1.30 10.86
N TRP A 291 15.78 0.76 11.45
CA TRP A 291 15.98 -0.69 11.58
C TRP A 291 14.85 -1.39 12.37
N TRP A 292 14.22 -0.71 13.34
CA TRP A 292 13.16 -1.30 14.16
C TRP A 292 11.83 -1.47 13.41
N LEU A 293 11.69 -0.86 12.22
CA LEU A 293 10.56 -1.14 11.32
C LEU A 293 10.81 -2.33 10.39
N MET A 294 11.99 -2.96 10.42
CA MET A 294 12.31 -4.11 9.56
C MET A 294 11.28 -5.25 9.59
N PRO A 295 10.66 -5.61 10.73
CA PRO A 295 9.59 -6.62 10.72
C PRO A 295 8.40 -6.25 9.83
N LEU A 296 7.98 -4.98 9.81
CA LEU A 296 6.90 -4.52 8.93
C LEU A 296 7.40 -4.37 7.49
N GLN A 297 8.60 -3.84 7.30
CA GLN A 297 9.23 -3.68 5.99
C GLN A 297 9.38 -5.03 5.27
N LEU A 298 9.66 -6.11 6.00
CA LEU A 298 9.78 -7.45 5.43
C LEU A 298 8.48 -7.87 4.70
N PHE A 299 7.32 -7.55 5.27
CA PHE A 299 6.02 -7.90 4.70
C PHE A 299 5.46 -6.84 3.73
N CYS A 300 6.21 -5.77 3.46
CA CYS A 300 5.91 -4.81 2.39
C CYS A 300 7.12 -4.53 1.49
N PHE A 301 8.09 -5.45 1.40
CA PHE A 301 9.29 -5.31 0.58
C PHE A 301 10.01 -3.95 0.70
N ASN A 302 10.28 -3.53 1.94
CA ASN A 302 11.01 -2.30 2.21
C ASN A 302 10.36 -1.04 1.60
N PHE A 303 9.03 -1.05 1.43
CA PHE A 303 8.25 0.04 0.85
C PHE A 303 8.52 1.38 1.52
N GLY A 304 8.63 1.43 2.85
CA GLY A 304 8.86 2.70 3.56
C GLY A 304 10.20 3.36 3.18
N SER A 305 11.17 2.55 2.78
CA SER A 305 12.47 3.02 2.33
C SER A 305 12.46 3.47 0.86
N THR A 306 11.64 2.86 0.00
CA THR A 306 11.77 3.03 -1.46
C THR A 306 10.58 3.74 -2.11
N HIS A 307 9.42 3.77 -1.47
CA HIS A 307 8.21 4.34 -2.07
C HIS A 307 8.31 5.85 -2.28
N ALA A 308 8.99 6.59 -1.41
CA ALA A 308 9.24 8.00 -1.67
C ALA A 308 10.03 8.24 -2.99
N ILE A 309 10.93 7.34 -3.36
CA ILE A 309 11.65 7.39 -4.66
C ILE A 309 10.65 7.29 -5.82
N HIS A 310 9.61 6.48 -5.67
CA HIS A 310 8.56 6.29 -6.69
C HIS A 310 7.78 7.58 -6.97
N HIS A 311 7.53 8.42 -5.96
CA HIS A 311 6.88 9.73 -6.15
C HIS A 311 7.73 10.70 -7.00
N PHE A 312 9.06 10.60 -6.92
CA PHE A 312 9.96 11.40 -7.77
C PHE A 312 10.20 10.76 -9.14
N ALA A 313 10.27 9.42 -9.21
CA ALA A 313 10.70 8.67 -10.39
C ALA A 313 9.83 7.43 -10.66
N VAL A 314 8.56 7.65 -11.01
CA VAL A 314 7.53 6.64 -11.29
C VAL A 314 7.95 5.55 -12.30
N LYS A 315 8.91 5.83 -13.18
CA LYS A 315 9.30 4.91 -14.27
C LYS A 315 10.26 3.79 -13.85
N GLU A 316 10.77 3.80 -12.63
CA GLU A 316 11.71 2.76 -12.15
C GLU A 316 10.98 1.65 -11.42
N PRO A 317 11.08 0.36 -11.85
CA PRO A 317 10.38 -0.74 -11.18
C PRO A 317 10.95 -0.99 -9.79
N PHE A 318 10.17 -1.61 -8.91
CA PHE A 318 10.47 -1.71 -7.49
C PHE A 318 11.84 -2.32 -7.18
N TYR A 319 12.29 -3.33 -7.93
CA TYR A 319 13.60 -3.94 -7.76
C TYR A 319 14.75 -3.03 -8.19
N VAL A 320 14.56 -2.16 -9.18
CA VAL A 320 15.55 -1.13 -9.55
C VAL A 320 15.56 -0.01 -8.51
N ARG A 321 14.38 0.41 -8.01
CA ARG A 321 14.28 1.37 -6.90
C ARG A 321 15.03 0.85 -5.66
N GLN A 322 14.85 -0.42 -5.32
CA GLN A 322 15.53 -1.06 -4.20
C GLN A 322 17.06 -1.12 -4.42
N TRP A 323 17.53 -1.50 -5.60
CA TRP A 323 18.96 -1.56 -5.89
C TRP A 323 19.62 -0.17 -5.82
N ASN A 324 18.98 0.84 -6.40
CA ASN A 324 19.49 2.22 -6.41
C ASN A 324 19.10 3.04 -5.18
N ALA A 325 18.52 2.43 -4.14
CA ALA A 325 17.98 3.16 -2.99
C ALA A 325 19.03 4.04 -2.31
N GLY A 326 20.29 3.59 -2.20
CA GLY A 326 21.37 4.39 -1.60
C GLY A 326 21.64 5.69 -2.35
N ILE A 327 21.71 5.64 -3.69
CA ILE A 327 21.92 6.82 -4.55
C ILE A 327 20.71 7.77 -4.42
N ALA A 328 19.49 7.22 -4.49
CA ALA A 328 18.28 8.00 -4.36
C ALA A 328 18.18 8.67 -2.99
N HIS A 329 18.47 7.95 -1.90
CA HIS A 329 18.45 8.50 -0.55
C HIS A 329 19.44 9.64 -0.37
N GLN A 330 20.64 9.52 -0.95
CA GLN A 330 21.64 10.56 -0.90
C GLN A 330 21.11 11.87 -1.51
N VAL A 331 20.68 11.85 -2.77
CA VAL A 331 20.17 13.07 -3.43
C VAL A 331 18.89 13.59 -2.78
N MET A 332 18.01 12.70 -2.28
CA MET A 332 16.81 13.09 -1.54
C MET A 332 17.15 13.83 -0.25
N ARG A 333 18.15 13.37 0.53
CA ARG A 333 18.63 14.09 1.72
C ARG A 333 19.25 15.43 1.35
N GLU A 334 20.12 15.45 0.35
CA GLU A 334 20.77 16.67 -0.14
C GLU A 334 19.73 17.74 -0.56
N MET A 335 18.62 17.32 -1.17
CA MET A 335 17.54 18.21 -1.59
C MET A 335 16.49 18.51 -0.50
N GLY A 336 16.62 17.92 0.69
CA GLY A 336 15.78 18.24 1.85
C GLY A 336 14.51 17.40 2.00
N VAL A 337 14.41 16.24 1.36
CA VAL A 337 13.35 15.26 1.68
C VAL A 337 13.54 14.78 3.12
N ARG A 338 12.45 14.71 3.89
CA ARG A 338 12.50 14.27 5.28
C ARG A 338 12.70 12.76 5.38
N PHE A 339 13.47 12.35 6.38
CA PHE A 339 13.67 10.95 6.73
C PHE A 339 13.26 10.77 8.17
N ASN A 340 12.47 9.73 8.44
CA ASN A 340 12.16 9.29 9.80
C ASN A 340 11.59 10.44 10.67
N ASP A 341 10.76 11.32 10.09
CA ASP A 341 9.92 12.28 10.81
C ASP A 341 8.84 11.51 11.58
N PHE A 342 9.23 10.93 12.72
CA PHE A 342 8.32 10.23 13.63
C PHE A 342 7.38 11.19 14.35
N GLY A 343 7.62 12.51 14.24
CA GLY A 343 6.69 13.52 14.74
C GLY A 343 5.30 13.36 14.12
N THR A 344 5.21 12.87 12.88
CA THR A 344 3.94 12.63 12.16
C THR A 344 2.96 11.76 12.93
N PHE A 345 3.45 10.83 13.77
CA PHE A 345 2.61 9.95 14.58
C PHE A 345 1.78 10.73 15.61
N LYS A 346 2.30 11.86 16.10
CA LYS A 346 1.59 12.74 17.06
C LYS A 346 0.70 13.78 16.37
N ARG A 347 1.09 14.23 15.18
CA ARG A 347 0.43 15.32 14.44
C ARG A 347 -0.43 14.81 13.29
N ALA A 348 -0.94 13.58 13.39
CA ALA A 348 -1.83 12.96 12.41
C ALA A 348 -1.35 13.19 10.96
N ASN A 349 -0.06 12.91 10.72
CA ASN A 349 0.59 12.99 9.42
C ASN A 349 0.67 14.38 8.77
N ARG A 350 0.45 15.47 9.51
CA ARG A 350 0.69 16.83 8.99
C ARG A 350 2.15 17.02 8.57
N PHE A 351 2.44 17.77 7.50
CA PHE A 351 3.79 18.12 7.04
C PHE A 351 4.37 19.29 7.83
N HIS A 352 3.55 20.26 8.22
CA HIS A 352 3.97 21.36 9.09
C HIS A 352 3.68 21.01 10.57
N GLY A 353 4.37 21.71 11.48
CA GLY A 353 4.01 21.70 12.91
C GLY A 353 2.74 22.53 13.12
N ALA A 354 2.05 22.31 14.25
CA ALA A 354 0.81 23.04 14.57
C ALA A 354 0.96 24.57 14.50
N ASP A 355 2.14 25.10 14.87
CA ASP A 355 2.44 26.54 14.88
C ASP A 355 2.58 27.16 13.48
N VAL A 356 2.86 26.37 12.45
CA VAL A 356 3.04 26.86 11.06
C VAL A 356 1.76 26.67 10.24
N ALA A 357 0.96 25.65 10.54
CA ALA A 357 -0.33 25.41 9.88
C ALA A 357 -1.36 26.53 10.12
N ALA A 358 -1.27 27.26 11.24
CA ALA A 358 -2.11 28.41 11.54
C ALA A 358 -1.80 29.66 10.68
N VAL A 359 -0.63 29.69 10.02
CA VAL A 359 -0.14 30.85 9.23
C VAL A 359 -0.40 30.68 7.73
N LEU A 360 -0.63 29.45 7.25
CA LEU A 360 -1.04 29.21 5.87
C LEU A 360 -2.51 29.62 5.71
N PRO A 361 -2.85 30.58 4.82
CA PRO A 361 -4.23 30.98 4.64
C PRO A 361 -5.04 29.77 4.19
N ALA A 362 -6.12 29.48 4.92
CA ALA A 362 -7.13 28.52 4.50
C ALA A 362 -7.59 28.91 3.10
N ARG A 363 -7.03 28.27 2.07
CA ARG A 363 -7.43 28.51 0.69
C ARG A 363 -8.89 28.09 0.59
N GLN A 364 -9.72 29.03 0.16
CA GLN A 364 -11.17 28.98 0.13
C GLN A 364 -11.67 27.67 -0.51
N ALA A 365 -12.68 27.10 0.16
CA ALA A 365 -13.33 25.82 -0.11
C ALA A 365 -14.03 25.71 -1.48
#